data_AF-A0A2D9P6U3-F1
#
_entry.id   AF-A0A2D9P6U3-F1
#
_cell.length_a   1.000
_cell.length_b   1.000
_cell.length_c   1.000
_cell.angle_alpha   90.00
_cell.angle_beta   90.00
_cell.angle_gamma   90.00
#
_symmetry.space_group_name_H-M   'P 1'
#
loop_
_entity.id
_entity.type
_entity.pdbx_description
1 polymer ?
#
loop_
_entity_poly.entity_id
_entity_poly.type
_entity_poly.pdbx_seq_one_letter_code
_entity_poly.pdbx_strand_id
1 'polypeptide(L)'
;MRITPYLLFSFCKTNVQPRFYHSIFGSNYIEYSYGTQSRRDFKQLKNYTGYVQDHHCIPKQFRNHKLLRETGFNVNSAYNIVIMPNHEGIEKLNLHPDSRVHYNGHIQYNKYVGKQLEWICSCFSTMDEKRYQIWLLLHYLKDNIKYNDTDIPWK
;
A
#
# COMPACT_ATOMS: atom_id res chain seq x y z
N MET A 1 -16.12 -22.91 11.09
CA MET A 1 -16.17 -21.51 11.57
C MET A 1 -15.22 -20.70 10.68
N ARG A 2 -15.75 -19.94 9.72
CA ARG A 2 -14.96 -19.20 8.71
C ARG A 2 -14.48 -17.88 9.32
N ILE A 3 -13.18 -17.76 9.57
CA ILE A 3 -12.56 -16.49 9.96
C ILE A 3 -12.37 -15.69 8.67
N THR A 4 -13.20 -14.67 8.47
CA THR A 4 -12.98 -13.64 7.45
C THR A 4 -11.74 -12.82 7.83
N PRO A 5 -10.68 -12.74 7.00
CA PRO A 5 -9.53 -11.91 7.29
C PRO A 5 -9.85 -10.46 6.88
N TYR A 6 -10.65 -9.78 7.71
CA TYR A 6 -10.68 -8.32 7.74
C TYR A 6 -9.49 -7.84 8.57
N LEU A 7 -8.34 -7.67 7.91
CA LEU A 7 -7.20 -6.88 8.40
C LEU A 7 -6.88 -5.76 7.42
N LEU A 8 -7.94 -5.16 6.87
CA LEU A 8 -7.94 -3.79 6.39
C LEU A 8 -8.55 -2.94 7.51
N PHE A 9 -7.72 -2.21 8.26
CA PHE A 9 -8.09 -1.11 9.17
C PHE A 9 -9.55 -1.11 9.67
N SER A 10 -9.93 -2.08 10.51
CA SER A 10 -11.12 -1.92 11.34
C SER A 10 -10.68 -1.25 12.64
N PHE A 11 -10.75 0.08 12.67
CA PHE A 11 -10.78 0.81 13.93
C PHE A 11 -11.92 0.29 14.80
N CYS A 12 -11.68 0.32 16.12
CA CYS A 12 -12.63 0.01 17.17
C CYS A 12 -14.04 0.55 16.84
N LYS A 13 -15.07 -0.28 17.06
CA LYS A 13 -16.45 0.16 17.17
C LYS A 13 -16.59 1.01 18.44
N THR A 14 -16.33 2.30 18.32
CA THR A 14 -16.93 3.33 19.18
C THR A 14 -17.61 4.33 18.26
N ASN A 15 -18.84 4.73 18.60
CA ASN A 15 -19.72 5.59 17.82
C ASN A 15 -19.22 7.04 17.74
N VAL A 16 -18.07 7.25 17.11
CA VAL A 16 -17.64 8.55 16.59
C VAL A 16 -16.82 8.26 15.33
N GLN A 17 -17.38 8.52 14.16
CA GLN A 17 -16.65 8.51 12.89
C GLN A 17 -16.29 9.94 12.50
N PRO A 18 -15.18 10.52 12.99
CA PRO A 18 -14.47 11.49 12.18
C PRO A 18 -13.53 10.68 11.28
N ARG A 19 -13.86 10.56 9.99
CA ARG A 19 -12.87 10.16 8.97
C ARG A 19 -11.77 11.22 8.96
N PHE A 20 -10.75 11.05 9.80
CA PHE A 20 -9.50 11.77 9.66
C PHE A 20 -8.80 11.23 8.41
N TYR A 21 -9.17 11.79 7.25
CA TYR A 21 -8.38 11.67 6.02
C TYR A 21 -7.05 12.38 6.28
N HIS A 22 -6.08 11.67 6.85
CA HIS A 22 -4.72 12.18 6.86
C HIS A 22 -4.27 12.27 5.41
N SER A 23 -3.93 13.48 4.98
CA SER A 23 -3.50 13.71 3.61
C SER A 23 -2.26 12.86 3.32
N ILE A 24 -2.30 12.08 2.24
CA ILE A 24 -1.10 11.41 1.68
C ILE A 24 -0.13 12.40 1.03
N PHE A 25 -0.58 13.66 0.88
CA PHE A 25 0.15 14.77 0.29
C PHE A 25 0.57 15.76 1.37
N GLY A 26 1.86 16.05 1.49
CA GLY A 26 2.38 17.11 2.37
C GLY A 26 2.12 16.93 3.88
N SER A 27 1.70 15.75 4.32
CA SER A 27 1.46 15.46 5.74
C SER A 27 2.72 15.03 6.46
N ASN A 28 2.90 15.54 7.68
CA ASN A 28 3.94 15.12 8.63
C ASN A 28 3.50 13.93 9.50
N TYR A 29 2.31 13.35 9.25
CA TYR A 29 1.87 12.16 9.96
C TYR A 29 2.70 10.95 9.53
N ILE A 30 3.56 10.50 10.45
CA ILE A 30 4.50 9.40 10.22
C ILE A 30 4.10 8.11 10.91
N GLU A 31 3.07 8.07 11.76
CA GLU A 31 2.70 6.84 12.46
C GLU A 31 2.38 5.72 11.47
N TYR A 32 2.86 4.50 11.76
CA TYR A 32 2.75 3.32 10.89
C TYR A 32 3.39 3.45 9.50
N SER A 33 4.10 4.55 9.21
CA SER A 33 4.84 4.74 7.96
C SER A 33 6.00 3.75 7.87
N TYR A 34 6.51 3.56 6.65
CA TYR A 34 7.59 2.61 6.39
C TYR A 34 8.81 2.87 7.31
N GLY A 35 9.28 1.82 7.98
CA GLY A 35 10.48 1.88 8.84
C GLY A 35 10.28 2.51 10.22
N THR A 36 9.05 2.87 10.62
CA THR A 36 8.76 3.45 11.94
C THR A 36 8.69 2.40 13.05
N GLN A 37 8.92 2.82 14.29
CA GLN A 37 8.83 1.93 15.45
C GLN A 37 7.40 1.42 15.66
N SER A 38 6.39 2.30 15.58
CA SER A 38 4.98 1.90 15.73
C SER A 38 4.54 0.82 14.72
N ARG A 39 5.07 0.84 13.50
CA ARG A 39 4.84 -0.23 12.53
C ARG A 39 5.50 -1.55 12.91
N ARG A 40 6.72 -1.51 13.46
CA ARG A 40 7.40 -2.71 13.97
C ARG A 40 6.64 -3.29 15.16
N ASP A 41 6.26 -2.45 16.11
CA ASP A 41 5.51 -2.83 17.31
C ASP A 41 4.16 -3.45 16.92
N PHE A 42 3.46 -2.89 15.94
CA PHE A 42 2.23 -3.48 15.40
C PHE A 42 2.45 -4.89 14.87
N LYS A 43 3.51 -5.12 14.07
CA LYS A 43 3.82 -6.46 13.53
C LYS A 43 4.19 -7.44 14.65
N GLN A 44 4.87 -6.99 15.70
CA GLN A 44 5.16 -7.81 16.88
C GLN A 44 3.89 -8.15 17.65
N LEU A 45 3.06 -7.15 17.97
CA LEU A 45 1.79 -7.31 18.67
C LEU A 45 0.83 -8.28 17.95
N LYS A 46 0.89 -8.32 16.62
CA LYS A 46 0.08 -9.23 15.79
C LYS A 46 0.74 -10.57 15.50
N ASN A 47 1.94 -10.84 16.02
CA ASN A 47 2.75 -12.03 15.72
C ASN A 47 3.01 -12.23 14.21
N TYR A 48 3.19 -11.13 13.47
CA TYR A 48 3.49 -11.15 12.04
C TYR A 48 4.99 -11.16 11.72
N THR A 49 5.83 -10.87 12.71
CA THR A 49 7.29 -10.82 12.55
C THR A 49 7.81 -12.12 11.93
N GLY A 50 8.60 -12.00 10.85
CA GLY A 50 9.13 -13.14 10.09
C GLY A 50 8.20 -13.69 9.01
N TYR A 51 6.90 -13.42 9.08
CA TYR A 51 5.88 -13.98 8.17
C TYR A 51 5.32 -12.98 7.16
N VAL A 52 5.63 -11.68 7.33
CA VAL A 52 5.14 -10.62 6.47
C VAL A 52 6.25 -9.67 6.05
N GLN A 53 6.01 -8.97 4.94
CA GLN A 53 6.86 -7.93 4.42
C GLN A 53 6.05 -6.67 4.12
N ASP A 54 6.71 -5.52 4.21
CA ASP A 54 6.11 -4.25 3.85
C ASP A 54 6.26 -4.03 2.35
N HIS A 55 5.14 -3.90 1.64
CA HIS A 55 5.11 -3.63 0.21
C HIS A 55 4.64 -2.20 -0.06
N HIS A 56 5.39 -1.48 -0.89
CA HIS A 56 5.02 -0.15 -1.34
C HIS A 56 4.13 -0.27 -2.58
N CYS A 57 2.87 0.12 -2.47
CA CYS A 57 1.92 0.07 -3.59
C CYS A 57 2.42 0.93 -4.74
N ILE A 58 2.75 2.20 -4.50
CA ILE A 58 3.58 3.00 -5.40
C ILE A 58 5.05 2.77 -5.01
N PRO A 59 5.86 2.06 -5.83
CA PRO A 59 7.19 1.60 -5.43
C PRO A 59 8.15 2.71 -5.01
N LYS A 60 8.98 2.42 -4.00
CA LYS A 60 9.93 3.36 -3.42
C LYS A 60 10.93 3.94 -4.43
N GLN A 61 11.27 3.19 -5.47
CA GLN A 61 12.16 3.65 -6.55
C GLN A 61 11.63 4.91 -7.26
N PHE A 62 10.32 5.15 -7.25
CA PHE A 62 9.71 6.32 -7.88
C PHE A 62 9.69 7.56 -6.99
N ARG A 63 10.32 7.55 -5.81
CA ARG A 63 10.34 8.70 -4.87
C ARG A 63 10.73 10.05 -5.50
N ASN A 64 11.54 10.02 -6.55
CA ASN A 64 12.02 11.21 -7.25
C ASN A 64 11.25 11.53 -8.53
N HIS A 65 10.22 10.75 -8.86
CA HIS A 65 9.37 10.98 -10.03
C HIS A 65 8.72 12.37 -9.95
N LYS A 66 8.74 13.13 -11.06
CA LYS A 66 8.27 14.52 -11.13
C LYS A 66 6.88 14.70 -10.50
N LEU A 67 5.92 13.89 -10.95
CA LEU A 67 4.55 13.87 -10.40
C LEU A 67 4.49 13.73 -8.87
N LEU A 68 5.27 12.81 -8.28
CA LEU A 68 5.23 12.56 -6.83
C LEU A 68 5.86 13.72 -6.05
N ARG A 69 6.93 14.33 -6.59
CA ARG A 69 7.56 15.52 -6.00
C ARG A 69 6.64 16.73 -6.04
N GLU A 70 6.02 17.02 -7.19
CA GLU A 70 5.11 18.17 -7.37
C GLU A 70 3.88 18.07 -6.47
N THR A 71 3.27 16.89 -6.41
CA THR A 71 2.06 16.67 -5.60
C THR A 71 2.35 16.58 -4.09
N GLY A 72 3.62 16.41 -3.70
CA GLY A 72 4.04 16.19 -2.32
C GLY A 72 3.64 14.81 -1.79
N PHE A 73 3.51 13.80 -2.67
CA PHE A 73 3.13 12.44 -2.27
C PHE A 73 4.23 11.81 -1.42
N ASN A 74 3.88 11.42 -0.19
CA ASN A 74 4.81 10.74 0.70
C ASN A 74 4.84 9.23 0.40
N VAL A 75 5.86 8.79 -0.33
CA VAL A 75 6.06 7.38 -0.71
C VAL A 75 6.20 6.45 0.49
N ASN A 76 6.72 6.92 1.63
CA ASN A 76 6.85 6.10 2.83
C ASN A 76 5.58 6.12 3.70
N SER A 77 4.57 6.91 3.33
CA SER A 77 3.32 7.06 4.10
C SER A 77 2.67 5.71 4.35
N ALA A 78 2.13 5.52 5.56
CA ALA A 78 1.36 4.32 5.93
C ALA A 78 0.25 3.98 4.91
N TYR A 79 -0.32 4.98 4.24
CA TYR A 79 -1.36 4.77 3.22
C TYR A 79 -0.85 4.08 1.94
N ASN A 80 0.43 4.27 1.60
CA ASN A 80 1.10 3.65 0.46
C ASN A 80 1.65 2.25 0.77
N ILE A 81 1.70 1.86 2.05
CA ILE A 81 2.29 0.59 2.46
C ILE A 81 1.20 -0.42 2.83
N VAL A 82 1.29 -1.62 2.27
CA VAL A 82 0.51 -2.77 2.68
C VAL A 82 1.42 -3.81 3.33
N ILE A 83 0.90 -4.51 4.33
CA ILE A 83 1.58 -5.66 4.94
C ILE A 83 1.15 -6.89 4.13
N MET A 84 2.09 -7.55 3.49
CA MET A 84 1.84 -8.73 2.66
C MET A 84 2.51 -9.96 3.25
N PRO A 85 1.90 -11.15 3.16
CA PRO A 85 2.57 -12.38 3.59
C PRO A 85 3.77 -12.68 2.69
N ASN A 86 4.76 -13.36 3.25
CA ASN A 86 5.72 -14.13 2.46
C ASN A 86 5.20 -15.58 2.30
N HIS A 87 5.99 -16.46 1.68
CA HIS A 87 5.61 -17.86 1.48
C HIS A 87 5.25 -18.58 2.79
N GLU A 88 6.06 -18.44 3.85
CA GLU A 88 5.77 -19.05 5.15
C GLU A 88 4.53 -18.44 5.82
N GLY A 89 4.30 -17.14 5.60
CA GLY A 89 3.19 -16.42 6.19
C GLY A 89 1.82 -16.87 5.70
N ILE A 90 1.73 -17.44 4.49
CA ILE A 90 0.46 -18.03 4.01
C ILE A 90 -0.01 -19.12 4.97
N GLU A 91 0.86 -20.08 5.28
CA GLU A 91 0.54 -21.20 6.16
C GLU A 91 0.46 -20.75 7.63
N LYS A 92 1.48 -20.02 8.10
CA LYS A 92 1.60 -19.66 9.52
C LYS A 92 0.53 -18.70 10.01
N LEU A 93 0.00 -17.86 9.12
CA LEU A 93 -1.09 -16.93 9.43
C LEU A 93 -2.46 -17.46 8.95
N ASN A 94 -2.53 -18.71 8.48
CA ASN A 94 -3.76 -19.36 8.01
C ASN A 94 -4.51 -18.51 6.96
N LEU A 95 -3.78 -18.02 5.96
CA LEU A 95 -4.32 -17.20 4.88
C LEU A 95 -4.87 -18.07 3.75
N HIS A 96 -5.61 -17.44 2.83
CA HIS A 96 -6.08 -18.13 1.64
C HIS A 96 -4.88 -18.55 0.77
N PRO A 97 -4.87 -19.76 0.18
CA PRO A 97 -3.77 -20.22 -0.68
C PRO A 97 -3.48 -19.28 -1.86
N ASP A 98 -4.51 -18.65 -2.42
CA ASP A 98 -4.37 -17.69 -3.52
C ASP A 98 -3.98 -16.27 -3.06
N SER A 99 -3.77 -16.06 -1.76
CA SER A 99 -3.25 -14.79 -1.28
C SER A 99 -1.89 -14.51 -1.91
N ARG A 100 -1.74 -13.28 -2.40
CA ARG A 100 -0.51 -12.87 -3.04
C ARG A 100 0.60 -12.73 -2.02
N VAL A 101 1.76 -13.29 -2.35
CA VAL A 101 2.97 -13.15 -1.55
C VAL A 101 3.82 -12.00 -2.04
N HIS A 102 4.46 -11.32 -1.12
CA HIS A 102 5.57 -10.42 -1.43
C HIS A 102 6.87 -11.23 -1.34
N TYR A 103 7.45 -11.50 -2.50
CA TYR A 103 8.67 -12.29 -2.65
C TYR A 103 9.45 -11.81 -3.86
N ASN A 104 10.74 -11.54 -3.67
CA ASN A 104 11.62 -10.92 -4.67
C ASN A 104 11.10 -9.57 -5.20
N GLY A 105 11.75 -9.05 -6.24
CA GLY A 105 11.31 -7.85 -6.94
C GLY A 105 10.19 -8.14 -7.95
N HIS A 106 9.33 -7.15 -8.18
CA HIS A 106 8.18 -7.23 -9.07
C HIS A 106 8.39 -6.29 -10.27
N ILE A 107 9.19 -6.72 -11.26
CA ILE A 107 9.69 -5.84 -12.33
C ILE A 107 8.55 -5.38 -13.22
N GLN A 108 7.63 -6.27 -13.60
CA GLN A 108 6.50 -5.89 -14.44
C GLN A 108 5.55 -4.95 -13.70
N TYR A 109 5.34 -5.18 -12.40
CA TYR A 109 4.50 -4.33 -11.55
C TYR A 109 5.10 -2.93 -11.48
N ASN A 110 6.39 -2.86 -11.20
CA ASN A 110 7.15 -1.63 -11.16
C ASN A 110 7.04 -0.87 -12.49
N LYS A 111 7.22 -1.56 -13.62
CA LYS A 111 7.08 -0.96 -14.96
C LYS A 111 5.67 -0.45 -15.21
N TYR A 112 4.64 -1.20 -14.80
CA TYR A 112 3.25 -0.79 -14.90
C TYR A 112 2.98 0.49 -14.10
N VAL A 113 3.33 0.51 -12.81
CA VAL A 113 3.13 1.69 -11.97
C VAL A 113 3.88 2.90 -12.52
N GLY A 114 5.12 2.72 -12.99
CA GLY A 114 5.89 3.79 -13.63
C GLY A 114 5.17 4.39 -14.85
N LYS A 115 4.59 3.56 -15.71
CA LYS A 115 3.80 4.03 -16.86
C LYS A 115 2.54 4.80 -16.42
N GLN A 116 1.86 4.34 -15.37
CA GLN A 116 0.69 5.05 -14.84
C GLN A 116 1.09 6.43 -14.28
N LEU A 117 2.21 6.51 -13.55
CA LEU A 117 2.72 7.78 -13.04
C LEU A 117 3.09 8.75 -14.17
N GLU A 118 3.72 8.26 -15.24
CA GLU A 118 4.05 9.08 -16.41
C GLU A 118 2.77 9.59 -17.09
N TRP A 119 1.80 8.70 -17.32
CA TRP A 119 0.51 9.04 -17.92
C TRP A 119 -0.24 10.11 -17.11
N ILE A 120 -0.33 9.96 -15.79
CA ILE A 120 -0.94 10.97 -14.91
C ILE A 120 -0.17 12.29 -15.00
N CYS A 121 1.17 12.24 -15.03
CA CYS A 121 2.01 13.43 -15.12
C CYS A 121 1.78 14.20 -16.42
N SER A 122 1.52 13.51 -17.53
CA SER A 122 1.33 14.10 -18.86
C SER A 122 -0.11 14.53 -19.15
N CYS A 123 -1.11 13.83 -18.61
CA CYS A 123 -2.51 14.01 -19.01
C CYS A 123 -3.29 15.01 -18.15
N PHE A 124 -2.83 15.28 -16.93
CA PHE A 124 -3.52 16.18 -16.00
C PHE A 124 -2.70 17.43 -15.75
N SER A 125 -3.36 18.59 -15.76
CA SER A 125 -2.68 19.88 -15.74
C SER A 125 -2.61 20.45 -14.32
N THR A 126 -3.69 20.31 -13.55
CA THR A 126 -3.77 20.90 -12.21
C THR A 126 -3.19 19.96 -11.14
N MET A 127 -2.77 20.53 -10.01
CA MET A 127 -2.29 19.73 -8.88
C MET A 127 -3.40 18.86 -8.27
N ASP A 128 -4.64 19.36 -8.24
CA ASP A 128 -5.75 18.63 -7.62
C ASP A 128 -6.18 17.43 -8.47
N GLU A 129 -6.21 17.57 -9.79
CA GLU A 129 -6.42 16.43 -10.70
C GLU A 129 -5.32 15.38 -10.52
N LYS A 130 -4.05 15.80 -10.54
CA LYS A 130 -2.91 14.90 -10.34
C LYS A 130 -3.00 14.15 -9.00
N ARG A 131 -3.33 14.85 -7.91
CA ARG A 131 -3.52 14.25 -6.58
C ARG A 131 -4.67 13.26 -6.56
N TYR A 132 -5.80 13.62 -7.17
CA TYR A 132 -6.96 12.73 -7.27
C TYR A 132 -6.62 11.46 -8.06
N GLN A 133 -5.88 11.57 -9.16
CA GLN A 133 -5.47 10.42 -9.96
C GLN A 133 -4.46 9.52 -9.26
N ILE A 134 -3.51 10.09 -8.51
CA ILE A 134 -2.63 9.31 -7.63
C ILE A 134 -3.45 8.55 -6.57
N TRP A 135 -4.45 9.22 -5.98
CA TRP A 135 -5.33 8.59 -5.00
C TRP A 135 -6.12 7.43 -5.62
N LEU A 136 -6.70 7.60 -6.81
CA LEU A 136 -7.39 6.54 -7.56
C LEU A 136 -6.46 5.37 -7.88
N LEU A 137 -5.27 5.65 -8.41
CA LEU A 137 -4.26 4.64 -8.71
C LEU A 137 -3.88 3.86 -7.44
N LEU A 138 -3.64 4.54 -6.32
CA LEU A 138 -3.28 3.89 -5.06
C LEU A 138 -4.38 2.93 -4.57
N HIS A 139 -5.65 3.34 -4.64
CA HIS A 139 -6.77 2.46 -4.30
C HIS A 139 -6.85 1.25 -5.22
N TYR A 140 -6.78 1.47 -6.54
CA TYR A 140 -6.76 0.40 -7.52
C TYR A 140 -5.65 -0.63 -7.23
N LEU A 141 -4.43 -0.18 -6.98
CA LEU A 141 -3.30 -1.08 -6.68
C LEU A 141 -3.55 -1.89 -5.39
N LYS A 142 -4.07 -1.26 -4.34
CA LYS A 142 -4.34 -1.92 -3.06
C LYS A 142 -5.41 -2.99 -3.16
N ASP A 143 -6.49 -2.69 -3.88
CA ASP A 143 -7.58 -3.65 -4.08
C ASP A 143 -7.13 -4.85 -4.90
N ASN A 144 -6.23 -4.63 -5.86
CA ASN A 144 -5.79 -5.68 -6.77
C ASN A 144 -4.56 -6.47 -6.27
N ILE A 145 -3.86 -6.04 -5.22
CA ILE A 145 -2.69 -6.75 -4.68
C ILE A 145 -3.05 -7.99 -3.86
N LYS A 146 -4.29 -8.14 -3.41
CA LYS A 146 -4.66 -9.13 -2.38
C LYS A 146 -4.50 -10.59 -2.83
N TYR A 147 -4.89 -10.90 -4.06
CA TYR A 147 -5.00 -12.26 -4.58
C TYR A 147 -4.29 -12.38 -5.93
N ASN A 148 -4.00 -13.61 -6.37
CA ASN A 148 -3.35 -13.90 -7.66
C ASN A 148 -4.33 -13.94 -8.84
N ASP A 149 -5.57 -13.48 -8.67
CA ASP A 149 -6.67 -13.51 -9.63
C ASP A 149 -6.88 -12.17 -10.37
N THR A 150 -6.02 -11.18 -10.14
CA THR A 150 -6.17 -9.83 -10.68
C THR A 150 -5.21 -9.54 -11.83
N ASP A 151 -5.62 -8.63 -12.71
CA ASP A 151 -4.90 -8.25 -13.92
C ASP A 151 -3.64 -7.39 -13.69
N ILE A 152 -3.27 -7.09 -12.44
CA ILE A 152 -2.06 -6.31 -12.21
C ILE A 152 -0.81 -7.17 -12.48
N PRO A 153 0.12 -6.71 -13.32
CA PRO A 153 1.22 -7.54 -13.81
C PRO A 153 2.29 -7.73 -12.73
N TRP A 154 2.08 -8.68 -11.82
CA TRP A 154 2.86 -8.79 -10.58
C TRP A 154 4.30 -9.27 -10.77
N LYS A 155 4.55 -10.20 -11.67
CA LYS A 155 5.86 -10.86 -11.82
C LYS A 155 6.77 -10.03 -12.70
#